data_AF-A0A9E3VS51-F1
#
_entry.id   AF-A0A9E3VS51-F1
#
_cell.length_a   1.000
_cell.length_b   1.000
_cell.length_c   1.000
_cell.angle_alpha   90.00
_cell.angle_beta   90.00
_cell.angle_gamma   90.00
#
_symmetry.space_group_name_H-M   'P 1'
#
loop_
_entity.id
_entity.type
_entity.pdbx_description
1 polymer ?
#
loop_
_entity_poly.entity_id
_entity_poly.type
_entity_poly.pdbx_seq_one_letter_code
_entity_poly.pdbx_strand_id
1 'polypeptide(L)'
;MTTLNISLPDSMRSFVEKQVEAEGFSTASEYVRALIREDQRREAKRLLEDQLMEGILSGPPKKLTGKDLERIRARIGKSVDKSKRRAHR
;
A
#
# COMPACT_ATOMS: atom_id res chain seq x y z
N MET A 1 -15.19 -14.34 -7.26
CA MET A 1 -15.43 -12.93 -6.83
C MET A 1 -16.30 -12.95 -5.60
N THR A 2 -16.04 -12.07 -4.64
CA THR A 2 -16.89 -11.87 -3.46
C THR A 2 -17.83 -10.70 -3.74
N THR A 3 -19.08 -10.78 -3.31
CA THR A 3 -20.08 -9.73 -3.50
C THR A 3 -20.06 -8.76 -2.33
N LEU A 4 -20.26 -7.46 -2.62
CA LEU A 4 -20.39 -6.40 -1.63
C LEU A 4 -21.70 -5.66 -1.91
N ASN A 5 -22.63 -5.71 -0.96
CA ASN A 5 -23.91 -5.00 -1.05
C ASN A 5 -23.81 -3.68 -0.30
N ILE A 6 -24.15 -2.58 -0.98
CA ILE A 6 -24.13 -1.23 -0.42
C ILE A 6 -25.47 -0.57 -0.72
N SER A 7 -26.15 -0.10 0.32
CA SER A 7 -27.35 0.73 0.17
C SER A 7 -26.95 2.20 0.06
N LEU A 8 -27.46 2.88 -0.96
CA LEU A 8 -27.19 4.30 -1.21
C LEU A 8 -28.52 5.06 -1.28
N PRO A 9 -28.59 6.28 -0.73
CA PRO A 9 -29.68 7.21 -1.01
C PRO A 9 -29.80 7.50 -2.52
N ASP A 10 -31.00 7.84 -2.99
CA ASP A 10 -31.26 8.10 -4.40
C ASP A 10 -30.33 9.16 -5.01
N SER A 11 -30.02 10.22 -4.25
CA SER A 11 -29.09 11.27 -4.68
C SER A 11 -27.68 10.72 -4.97
N MET A 12 -27.20 9.78 -4.16
CA MET A 12 -25.89 9.16 -4.35
C MET A 12 -25.91 8.15 -5.50
N ARG A 13 -27.01 7.40 -5.68
CA ARG A 13 -27.19 6.51 -6.85
C ARG A 13 -27.13 7.32 -8.14
N SER A 14 -27.90 8.39 -8.26
CA SER A 14 -27.92 9.23 -9.47
C SER A 14 -26.56 9.88 -9.75
N PHE A 15 -25.79 10.21 -8.70
CA PHE A 15 -24.42 10.68 -8.89
C PHE A 15 -23.50 9.59 -9.47
N VAL A 16 -23.59 8.37 -8.94
CA VAL A 16 -22.80 7.23 -9.45
C VAL A 16 -23.15 6.92 -10.90
N GLU A 17 -24.43 6.90 -11.25
CA GLU A 17 -24.89 6.66 -12.64
C GLU A 17 -24.31 7.68 -13.62
N LYS A 18 -24.32 8.97 -13.25
CA LYS A 18 -23.70 10.02 -14.06
C LYS A 18 -22.20 9.82 -14.23
N GLN A 19 -21.49 9.38 -13.18
CA GLN A 19 -20.05 9.13 -13.29
C GLN A 19 -19.72 7.88 -14.09
N VAL A 20 -20.56 6.85 -14.01
CA VAL A 20 -20.43 5.66 -14.86
C VAL A 20 -20.50 6.05 -16.33
N GLU A 21 -21.46 6.89 -16.71
CA GLU A 21 -21.58 7.38 -18.09
C GLU A 21 -20.43 8.31 -18.49
N ALA A 22 -20.06 9.26 -17.63
CA ALA A 22 -19.03 10.26 -17.92
C ALA A 22 -17.61 9.67 -18.04
N GLU A 23 -17.26 8.71 -17.19
CA GLU A 23 -15.95 8.04 -17.20
C GLU A 23 -15.93 6.77 -18.07
N GLY A 24 -17.05 6.43 -18.71
CA GLY A 24 -17.15 5.30 -19.65
C GLY A 24 -17.14 3.92 -18.99
N PHE A 25 -17.55 3.82 -17.73
CA PHE A 25 -17.71 2.53 -17.06
C PHE A 25 -18.99 1.82 -17.52
N SER A 26 -18.97 0.48 -17.47
CA SER A 26 -20.16 -0.31 -17.86
C SER A 26 -21.14 -0.50 -16.69
N THR A 27 -20.67 -0.38 -15.44
CA THR A 27 -21.47 -0.64 -14.24
C THR A 27 -21.03 0.21 -13.06
N ALA A 28 -21.94 0.46 -12.12
CA ALA A 28 -21.62 1.07 -10.82
C ALA A 28 -20.54 0.29 -10.04
N SER A 29 -20.56 -1.05 -10.10
CA SER A 29 -19.54 -1.88 -9.45
C SER A 29 -18.16 -1.72 -10.07
N GLU A 30 -18.06 -1.34 -11.34
CA GLU A 30 -16.78 -1.01 -11.98
C GLU A 30 -16.25 0.33 -11.51
N TYR A 31 -17.10 1.37 -11.49
CA TYR A 31 -16.76 2.67 -10.93
C TYR A 31 -16.28 2.56 -9.48
N VAL A 32 -17.01 1.84 -8.63
CA VAL A 32 -16.61 1.64 -7.22
C VAL A 32 -15.27 0.91 -7.10
N ARG A 33 -15.00 -0.11 -7.95
CA ARG A 33 -13.69 -0.79 -7.97
C ARG A 33 -12.57 0.16 -8.41
N ALA A 34 -12.82 1.06 -9.35
CA ALA A 34 -11.85 2.07 -9.77
C ALA A 34 -11.53 3.03 -8.61
N LEU A 35 -12.55 3.51 -7.89
CA LEU A 35 -12.37 4.35 -6.70
C LEU A 35 -11.56 3.65 -5.59
N ILE A 36 -11.84 2.36 -5.33
CA ILE A 36 -11.08 1.58 -4.33
C ILE A 36 -9.61 1.48 -4.73
N ARG A 37 -9.30 1.24 -6.00
CA ARG A 37 -7.91 1.17 -6.48
C ARG A 37 -7.20 2.51 -6.34
N GLU A 38 -7.89 3.61 -6.64
CA GLU A 38 -7.34 4.94 -6.44
C GLU A 38 -7.10 5.24 -4.96
N ASP A 39 -8.02 4.83 -4.08
CA ASP A 39 -7.84 4.98 -2.64
C ASP A 39 -6.64 4.18 -2.11
N GLN A 40 -6.48 2.93 -2.57
CA GLN A 40 -5.30 2.12 -2.27
C GLN A 40 -4.00 2.78 -2.75
N ARG A 41 -4.00 3.42 -3.93
CA ARG A 41 -2.84 4.16 -4.42
C ARG A 41 -2.53 5.37 -3.54
N ARG A 42 -3.53 6.13 -3.12
CA ARG A 42 -3.35 7.26 -2.21
C ARG A 42 -2.78 6.82 -0.87
N GLU A 43 -3.28 5.72 -0.33
CA GLU A 43 -2.78 5.18 0.94
C GLU A 43 -1.34 4.69 0.82
N ALA A 44 -1.02 3.95 -0.24
CA ALA A 44 0.36 3.52 -0.51
C ALA A 44 1.32 4.72 -0.67
N LYS A 45 0.85 5.80 -1.31
CA LYS A 45 1.62 7.04 -1.45
C LYS A 45 1.86 7.71 -0.09
N ARG A 46 0.84 7.82 0.77
CA ARG A 46 0.98 8.37 2.12
C ARG A 46 2.00 7.60 2.95
N LEU A 47 1.92 6.27 2.94
CA LEU A 47 2.88 5.41 3.63
C LEU A 47 4.31 5.63 3.14
N LEU A 48 4.50 5.80 1.82
CA LEU A 48 5.81 6.11 1.26
C LEU A 48 6.31 7.50 1.71
N GLU A 49 5.44 8.51 1.68
CA GLU A 49 5.78 9.86 2.14
C GLU A 49 6.18 9.88 3.62
N ASP A 50 5.45 9.14 4.47
CA ASP A 50 5.78 9.00 5.89
C ASP A 50 7.15 8.35 6.10
N GLN A 51 7.46 7.28 5.37
CA GLN A 51 8.77 6.63 5.41
C GLN A 51 9.91 7.52 4.92
N LEU A 52 9.67 8.32 3.88
CA LEU A 52 10.64 9.30 3.39
C LEU A 52 10.88 10.38 4.44
N MET A 53 9.83 10.86 5.10
CA MET A 53 9.94 11.83 6.19
C MET A 53 10.71 11.26 7.37
N GLU A 54 10.47 10.02 7.77
CA GLU A 54 11.26 9.33 8.79
C GLU A 54 12.74 9.27 8.38
N GLY A 55 13.03 8.94 7.13
CA GLY A 55 14.38 8.93 6.58
C GLY A 55 15.07 10.30 6.60
N ILE A 56 14.36 11.37 6.23
CA ILE A 56 14.86 12.75 6.27
C ILE A 56 15.17 13.18 7.71
N LEU A 57 14.29 12.83 8.65
CA LEU A 57 14.44 13.16 10.07
C LEU A 57 15.44 12.26 10.79
N SER A 58 15.88 11.15 10.18
CA SER A 58 16.84 10.20 10.77
C SER A 58 18.27 10.75 10.92
N GLY A 59 18.51 11.97 10.44
CA GLY A 59 19.78 12.69 10.55
C GLY A 59 20.59 12.67 9.26
N PRO A 60 21.82 13.21 9.29
CA PRO A 60 22.61 13.41 8.08
C PRO A 60 22.99 12.08 7.40
N PRO A 61 22.91 12.01 6.07
CA PRO A 61 23.23 10.80 5.33
C PRO A 61 24.71 10.43 5.51
N LYS A 62 24.98 9.13 5.66
CA LYS A 62 26.34 8.58 5.77
C LYS A 62 26.68 7.82 4.49
N LYS A 63 27.95 7.91 4.06
CA LYS A 63 28.43 7.10 2.93
C LYS A 63 28.32 5.61 3.28
N LEU A 64 27.63 4.85 2.42
CA LEU A 64 27.52 3.41 2.57
C LEU A 64 28.83 2.74 2.13
N THR A 65 29.52 2.07 3.06
CA THR A 65 30.78 1.37 2.75
C THR A 65 30.57 -0.14 2.56
N GLY A 66 31.55 -0.83 1.97
CA GLY A 66 31.54 -2.29 1.85
C GLY A 66 31.44 -2.99 3.22
N LYS A 67 32.09 -2.45 4.26
CA LYS A 67 32.01 -2.97 5.63
C LYS A 67 30.60 -2.81 6.22
N ASP A 68 29.90 -1.73 5.88
CA ASP A 68 28.51 -1.54 6.33
C ASP A 68 27.58 -2.55 5.66
N LEU A 69 27.78 -2.82 4.37
CA LEU A 69 27.03 -3.85 3.64
C LEU A 69 27.26 -5.26 4.22
N GLU A 70 28.50 -5.62 4.54
CA GLU A 70 28.80 -6.90 5.20
C GLU A 70 28.12 -7.00 6.57
N ARG A 71 28.16 -5.93 7.36
CA ARG A 71 27.48 -5.87 8.67
C ARG A 71 25.96 -6.05 8.52
N ILE A 72 25.35 -5.39 7.53
CA ILE A 72 23.91 -5.53 7.24
C ILE A 72 23.57 -6.97 6.85
N ARG A 73 24.34 -7.58 5.92
CA ARG A 73 24.12 -8.97 5.48
C ARG A 73 24.27 -9.97 6.62
N ALA A 74 25.30 -9.83 7.45
CA ALA A 74 25.50 -10.67 8.62
C ALA A 74 24.33 -10.58 9.61
N ARG A 75 23.77 -9.38 9.80
CA ARG A 75 22.61 -9.16 10.68
C ARG A 75 21.35 -9.84 10.15
N ILE A 76 21.07 -9.71 8.85
CA ILE A 76 19.93 -10.38 8.20
C ILE A 76 20.08 -11.91 8.31
N GLY A 77 21.26 -12.45 8.02
CA GLY A 77 21.54 -13.88 8.11
C GLY A 77 21.26 -14.47 9.50
N LYS A 78 21.66 -13.77 10.57
CA LYS A 78 21.39 -14.19 11.96
C LYS A 78 19.89 -14.16 12.31
N SER A 79 19.15 -13.18 11.81
CA SER A 79 17.69 -13.10 12.04
C SER A 79 16.95 -14.22 11.31
N VAL A 80 17.35 -14.55 10.08
CA VAL A 80 16.76 -15.66 9.31
C VAL A 80 17.02 -17.00 9.98
N ASP A 81 18.24 -17.23 10.48
CA ASP A 81 18.60 -18.47 11.18
C ASP A 81 17.81 -18.64 12.50
N LYS A 82 17.63 -17.55 13.25
CA LYS A 82 16.83 -17.54 14.49
C LYS A 82 15.35 -17.85 14.23
N SER A 83 14.78 -17.35 13.13
CA SER A 83 13.40 -17.64 12.73
C SER A 83 13.22 -19.10 12.30
N LYS A 84 14.19 -19.70 11.58
CA LYS A 84 14.17 -21.12 11.21
C LYS A 84 14.20 -22.05 12.43
N ARG A 85 15.04 -21.75 13.42
CA ARG A 85 15.16 -22.55 14.66
C ARG A 85 13.89 -22.49 15.53
N ARG A 86 13.10 -21.42 15.42
CA ARG A 86 11.79 -21.31 16.09
C ARG A 86 10.66 -22.05 15.37
N ALA A 87 10.78 -22.28 14.07
CA ALA A 87 9.79 -23.00 13.28
C ALA A 87 9.98 -24.53 13.27
N HIS A 88 11.12 -25.04 13.77
CA HIS A 88 11.44 -26.48 13.90
C HIS A 88 11.32 -26.98 15.35
N ARG A 89 10.64 -26.24 16.21
CA ARG A 89 10.38 -26.56 17.61
C ARG A 89 8.87 -26.63 17.80
#